data_AF-A0A8C7T4H7-F1
#
_entry.id   AF-A0A8C7T4H7-F1
#
_cell.length_a   1.000
_cell.length_b   1.000
_cell.length_c   1.000
_cell.angle_alpha   90.00
_cell.angle_beta   90.00
_cell.angle_gamma   90.00
#
_symmetry.space_group_name_H-M   'P 1'
#
loop_
_entity.id
_entity.type
_entity.pdbx_description
1 polymer ?
#
loop_
_entity_poly.entity_id
_entity_poly.type
_entity_poly.pdbx_seq_one_letter_code
_entity_poly.pdbx_strand_id
1 'polypeptide(L)'
;MDAMGFGMGNCCLQVYLIVDRLQMALSAASPFYRGYVSDIDCRWGVISASVDDRTGEERGLEPLKSNKFRILKSRYDSIDSYLSSCGDKYNDIDLTIDEEINKQLLDAGIDKLLAQHIAHLFIRDPLSLFEEKIHLDDENESDHFENLQSTNWQTMRFKPPPPNSDIGWRVEFRPMEVQLTDFENSAYVVFIVLLTRVILSYKLDFLIPLSKVDENMKVAQERNAVQEGMFYFRKDIYKGCNPVLDSSSAAQNGLDSEGDNEYILMSIDTIINGKEGVFQGLIPILNCYLENMEVDVDTRCTILNYLKLIKRRASGELMTIAKWMREFVDKHTQYKQDSVITDKINYDLLRKCDSISKGEERCPELFGDPVNRGK
;
A
#
# COMPACT_ATOMS: atom_id res chain seq x y z
N MET A 1 -3.23 -22.59 3.41
CA MET A 1 -2.17 -22.16 4.35
C MET A 1 -2.84 -21.90 5.67
N ASP A 2 -2.25 -22.36 6.77
CA ASP A 2 -2.93 -22.58 8.06
C ASP A 2 -2.08 -22.16 9.27
N ALA A 3 -1.09 -21.30 9.04
CA ALA A 3 -0.22 -20.78 10.09
C ALA A 3 0.16 -19.33 9.81
N MET A 4 0.31 -18.55 10.89
CA MET A 4 0.74 -17.14 10.84
C MET A 4 2.02 -16.94 10.02
N GLY A 5 2.96 -17.90 10.09
CA GLY A 5 4.22 -17.86 9.38
C GLY A 5 4.09 -17.81 7.84
N PHE A 6 2.99 -18.30 7.26
CA PHE A 6 2.76 -18.18 5.82
C PHE A 6 2.53 -16.73 5.36
N GLY A 7 2.03 -15.88 6.25
CA GLY A 7 1.79 -14.47 5.97
C GLY A 7 2.87 -13.58 6.59
N MET A 8 2.95 -13.55 7.92
CA MET A 8 3.92 -12.71 8.65
C MET A 8 5.39 -13.12 8.44
N GLY A 9 5.65 -14.30 7.85
CA GLY A 9 6.98 -14.70 7.39
C GLY A 9 7.38 -14.12 6.03
N ASN A 10 6.47 -13.41 5.34
CA ASN A 10 6.81 -12.68 4.11
C ASN A 10 7.47 -11.34 4.43
N CYS A 11 8.25 -10.84 3.48
CA CYS A 11 8.98 -9.57 3.62
C CYS A 11 8.29 -8.45 2.84
N CYS A 12 8.56 -7.20 3.23
CA CYS A 12 8.00 -6.02 2.59
C CYS A 12 8.93 -4.83 2.62
N LEU A 13 8.63 -3.83 1.80
CA LEU A 13 9.27 -2.52 1.83
C LEU A 13 8.26 -1.50 2.39
N GLN A 14 8.63 -0.81 3.47
CA GLN A 14 7.78 0.20 4.13
C GLN A 14 8.50 1.55 4.19
N VAL A 15 7.78 2.65 3.97
CA VAL A 15 8.33 4.01 3.93
C VAL A 15 7.40 4.96 4.67
N TYR A 16 7.94 5.92 5.42
CA TYR A 16 7.15 6.85 6.23
C TYR A 16 6.65 8.08 5.47
N LEU A 17 5.62 7.97 4.62
CA LEU A 17 5.11 9.10 3.83
C LEU A 17 3.63 8.95 3.37
N ILE A 18 3.09 10.00 2.73
CA ILE A 18 1.69 10.11 2.25
C ILE A 18 1.64 9.78 0.75
N VAL A 19 1.38 8.52 0.37
CA VAL A 19 1.08 8.13 -1.03
C VAL A 19 0.17 6.90 -1.06
N ASP A 20 -0.59 6.77 -2.16
CA ASP A 20 -1.62 5.78 -2.47
C ASP A 20 -1.12 4.40 -3.01
N ARG A 21 -2.06 3.46 -3.18
CA ARG A 21 -1.95 1.99 -3.06
C ARG A 21 -1.67 1.20 -4.34
N LEU A 22 -1.46 1.89 -5.46
CA LEU A 22 -1.12 1.29 -6.77
C LEU A 22 0.22 0.55 -6.77
N GLN A 23 1.07 0.84 -5.78
CA GLN A 23 2.41 0.27 -5.72
C GLN A 23 2.43 -1.23 -5.46
N MET A 24 1.35 -1.81 -4.93
CA MET A 24 1.29 -3.25 -4.72
C MET A 24 1.43 -4.02 -6.04
N ALA A 25 0.60 -3.70 -7.04
CA ALA A 25 0.67 -4.32 -8.37
C ALA A 25 2.03 -4.05 -9.04
N LEU A 26 2.54 -2.82 -8.94
CA LEU A 26 3.80 -2.43 -9.57
C LEU A 26 5.03 -3.09 -8.94
N SER A 27 4.96 -3.46 -7.65
CA SER A 27 6.06 -4.10 -6.91
C SER A 27 5.94 -5.62 -6.81
N ALA A 28 4.91 -6.23 -7.40
CA ALA A 28 4.56 -7.64 -7.25
C ALA A 28 5.76 -8.61 -7.26
N ALA A 29 5.92 -9.43 -6.19
CA ALA A 29 7.08 -10.29 -6.01
C ALA A 29 6.79 -11.64 -5.33
N SER A 30 5.52 -12.00 -5.09
CA SER A 30 5.14 -13.20 -4.33
C SER A 30 4.21 -14.14 -5.12
N PRO A 31 4.68 -14.75 -6.21
CA PRO A 31 3.83 -15.58 -7.09
C PRO A 31 3.65 -17.04 -6.62
N PHE A 32 4.32 -17.45 -5.54
CA PHE A 32 4.44 -18.84 -5.11
C PHE A 32 4.17 -18.99 -3.62
N TYR A 33 3.41 -20.03 -3.26
CA TYR A 33 3.13 -20.36 -1.85
C TYR A 33 3.14 -21.86 -1.62
N ARG A 34 3.79 -22.28 -0.52
CA ARG A 34 3.80 -23.68 -0.05
C ARG A 34 4.21 -24.70 -1.13
N GLY A 35 5.17 -24.33 -1.99
CA GLY A 35 5.64 -25.20 -3.08
C GLY A 35 4.71 -25.25 -4.29
N TYR A 36 3.78 -24.30 -4.42
CA TYR A 36 2.87 -24.21 -5.57
C TYR A 36 2.91 -22.84 -6.22
N VAL A 37 2.69 -22.85 -7.54
CA VAL A 37 2.37 -21.64 -8.30
C VAL A 37 0.98 -21.15 -7.90
N SER A 38 0.86 -19.93 -7.37
CA SER A 38 -0.43 -19.32 -7.03
C SER A 38 -0.99 -18.48 -8.17
N ASP A 39 -2.28 -18.16 -8.14
CA ASP A 39 -2.93 -17.24 -9.11
C ASP A 39 -2.98 -15.78 -8.62
N ILE A 40 -2.06 -15.44 -7.73
CA ILE A 40 -1.82 -14.09 -7.20
C ILE A 40 -0.34 -13.77 -7.26
N ASP A 41 0.02 -12.50 -7.42
CA ASP A 41 1.42 -12.04 -7.51
C ASP A 41 1.92 -11.26 -6.28
N CYS A 42 1.04 -11.01 -5.31
CA CYS A 42 1.32 -10.17 -4.14
C CYS A 42 1.01 -10.92 -2.83
N ARG A 43 1.66 -10.52 -1.73
CA ARG A 43 1.50 -11.16 -0.42
C ARG A 43 0.28 -10.77 0.38
N TRP A 44 -0.36 -9.66 0.02
CA TRP A 44 -1.31 -8.95 0.91
C TRP A 44 -2.41 -9.84 1.49
N GLY A 45 -3.14 -10.56 0.65
CA GLY A 45 -4.23 -11.44 1.07
C GLY A 45 -3.76 -12.63 1.91
N VAL A 46 -2.53 -13.13 1.66
CA VAL A 46 -1.94 -14.20 2.47
C VAL A 46 -1.58 -13.68 3.87
N ILE A 47 -1.01 -12.47 3.97
CA ILE A 47 -0.74 -11.86 5.29
C ILE A 47 -2.05 -11.55 6.01
N SER A 48 -3.00 -10.93 5.32
CA SER A 48 -4.32 -10.59 5.85
C SER A 48 -5.00 -11.79 6.51
N ALA A 49 -5.03 -12.93 5.80
CA ALA A 49 -5.61 -14.17 6.30
C ALA A 49 -4.79 -14.84 7.41
N SER A 50 -3.47 -14.62 7.48
CA SER A 50 -2.59 -15.28 8.44
C SER A 50 -2.72 -14.79 9.88
N VAL A 51 -3.29 -13.59 10.05
CA VAL A 51 -3.53 -12.93 11.34
C VAL A 51 -4.97 -12.46 11.48
N ASP A 52 -5.89 -13.06 10.71
CA ASP A 52 -7.33 -12.84 10.87
C ASP A 52 -7.81 -13.59 12.11
N ASP A 53 -7.96 -12.85 13.20
CA ASP A 53 -8.39 -13.35 14.50
C ASP A 53 -9.92 -13.41 14.65
N ARG A 54 -10.67 -12.99 13.61
CA ARG A 54 -12.12 -12.90 13.70
C ARG A 54 -12.77 -14.26 13.92
N THR A 55 -13.65 -14.33 14.91
CA THR A 55 -14.47 -15.51 15.20
C THR A 55 -15.50 -15.78 14.09
N GLY A 56 -16.25 -16.88 14.20
CA GLY A 56 -17.41 -17.13 13.34
C GLY A 56 -18.48 -16.04 13.48
N GLU A 57 -18.71 -15.54 14.69
CA GLU A 57 -19.69 -14.47 14.96
C GLU A 57 -19.25 -13.13 14.36
N GLU A 58 -17.98 -12.75 14.53
CA GLU A 58 -17.42 -11.50 14.01
C GLU A 58 -17.42 -11.47 12.48
N ARG A 59 -17.13 -12.61 11.84
CA ARG A 59 -17.25 -12.76 10.37
C ARG A 59 -18.71 -12.82 9.88
N GLY A 60 -19.68 -12.84 10.79
CA GLY A 60 -21.10 -12.95 10.46
C GLY A 60 -21.53 -14.31 9.96
N LEU A 61 -20.70 -15.35 10.12
CA LEU A 61 -21.01 -16.74 9.81
C LEU A 61 -21.97 -17.34 10.85
N GLU A 62 -21.94 -16.80 12.07
CA GLU A 62 -22.80 -17.16 13.20
C GLU A 62 -23.49 -15.89 13.77
N PRO A 63 -24.63 -16.01 14.48
CA PRO A 63 -25.23 -14.89 15.18
C PRO A 63 -24.33 -14.38 16.32
N LEU A 64 -24.27 -13.07 16.55
CA LEU A 64 -23.56 -12.49 17.69
C LEU A 64 -24.22 -12.94 19.01
N LYS A 65 -23.44 -13.56 19.89
CA LYS A 65 -23.83 -13.96 21.25
C LYS A 65 -22.75 -13.61 22.27
N SER A 66 -21.49 -13.83 21.92
CA SER A 66 -20.35 -13.60 22.81
C SER A 66 -19.48 -12.42 22.35
N ASN A 67 -19.37 -12.18 21.04
CA ASN A 67 -18.65 -11.02 20.52
C ASN A 67 -19.56 -9.77 20.47
N LYS A 68 -18.95 -8.58 20.61
CA LYS A 68 -19.66 -7.28 20.58
C LYS A 68 -19.96 -6.81 19.16
N PHE A 69 -19.12 -7.17 18.19
CA PHE A 69 -19.10 -6.57 16.86
C PHE A 69 -19.17 -7.61 15.74
N ARG A 70 -19.84 -7.25 14.64
CA ARG A 70 -19.55 -7.83 13.32
C ARG A 70 -18.44 -7.02 12.69
N ILE A 71 -17.40 -7.67 12.18
CA ILE A 71 -16.20 -6.99 11.69
C ILE A 71 -15.90 -7.44 10.26
N LEU A 72 -15.93 -6.48 9.33
CA LEU A 72 -15.92 -6.75 7.89
C LEU A 72 -14.55 -7.18 7.34
N LYS A 73 -13.46 -6.65 7.90
CA LYS A 73 -12.09 -6.91 7.45
C LYS A 73 -11.25 -7.55 8.55
N SER A 74 -10.19 -8.25 8.14
CA SER A 74 -9.13 -8.67 9.08
C SER A 74 -8.50 -7.43 9.72
N ARG A 75 -7.89 -7.57 10.90
CA ARG A 75 -7.09 -6.48 11.49
C ARG A 75 -5.86 -6.14 10.65
N TYR A 76 -5.47 -7.02 9.73
CA TYR A 76 -4.55 -6.72 8.64
C TYR A 76 -5.34 -6.57 7.32
N ASP A 77 -5.59 -5.35 6.86
CA ASP A 77 -6.29 -5.08 5.60
C ASP A 77 -6.10 -3.64 5.07
N SER A 78 -6.75 -3.25 3.99
CA SER A 78 -6.78 -1.85 3.52
C SER A 78 -7.28 -0.89 4.60
N ILE A 79 -6.91 0.41 4.53
CA ILE A 79 -7.47 1.39 5.48
C ILE A 79 -8.99 1.45 5.39
N ASP A 80 -9.63 1.79 6.51
CA ASP A 80 -11.10 1.81 6.65
C ASP A 80 -11.73 3.21 6.71
N SER A 81 -10.92 4.26 6.82
CA SER A 81 -11.40 5.63 6.92
C SER A 81 -10.37 6.65 6.45
N TYR A 82 -10.82 7.69 5.75
CA TYR A 82 -10.09 8.94 5.59
C TYR A 82 -10.26 9.82 6.83
N LEU A 83 -9.18 10.50 7.21
CA LEU A 83 -9.13 11.38 8.39
C LEU A 83 -9.39 12.85 8.06
N SER A 84 -9.35 13.22 6.77
CA SER A 84 -9.53 14.60 6.34
C SER A 84 -11.00 14.93 6.06
N SER A 85 -11.41 16.17 6.32
CA SER A 85 -12.75 16.66 5.98
C SER A 85 -13.06 16.50 4.49
N CYS A 86 -12.07 16.78 3.62
CA CYS A 86 -12.15 16.55 2.18
C CYS A 86 -12.39 15.06 1.82
N GLY A 87 -11.92 14.15 2.67
CA GLY A 87 -12.05 12.70 2.52
C GLY A 87 -13.37 12.14 3.03
N ASP A 88 -14.13 12.88 3.86
CA ASP A 88 -15.33 12.36 4.52
C ASP A 88 -16.38 11.86 3.51
N LYS A 89 -16.56 12.60 2.40
CA LYS A 89 -17.47 12.19 1.32
C LYS A 89 -17.09 10.87 0.63
N TYR A 90 -15.86 10.40 0.83
CA TYR A 90 -15.31 9.17 0.27
C TYR A 90 -15.25 8.03 1.30
N ASN A 91 -15.68 8.26 2.55
CA ASN A 91 -15.88 7.21 3.54
C ASN A 91 -17.21 6.49 3.26
N ASP A 92 -17.26 5.73 2.16
CA ASP A 92 -18.47 5.10 1.62
C ASP A 92 -18.62 3.60 1.95
N ILE A 93 -17.82 3.11 2.89
CA ILE A 93 -17.90 1.75 3.44
C ILE A 93 -18.43 1.77 4.87
N ASP A 94 -19.02 0.67 5.30
CA ASP A 94 -19.47 0.52 6.68
C ASP A 94 -18.26 0.45 7.63
N LEU A 95 -18.23 1.35 8.61
CA LEU A 95 -17.15 1.47 9.59
C LEU A 95 -17.67 1.05 10.97
N THR A 96 -17.37 -0.17 11.35
CA THR A 96 -17.67 -0.66 12.70
C THR A 96 -16.81 0.09 13.72
N ILE A 97 -17.41 0.76 14.69
CA ILE A 97 -16.72 1.49 15.75
C ILE A 97 -17.21 1.09 17.14
N ASP A 98 -16.37 1.26 18.15
CA ASP A 98 -16.83 1.25 19.54
C ASP A 98 -17.41 2.62 19.91
N GLU A 99 -18.75 2.69 20.03
CA GLU A 99 -19.47 3.94 20.29
C GLU A 99 -19.11 4.58 21.64
N GLU A 100 -18.75 3.79 22.65
CA GLU A 100 -18.37 4.32 23.96
C GLU A 100 -17.02 5.05 23.88
N ILE A 101 -16.06 4.44 23.18
CA ILE A 101 -14.73 5.01 22.94
C ILE A 101 -14.83 6.22 22.02
N ASN A 102 -15.61 6.14 20.95
CA ASN A 102 -15.86 7.25 20.04
C ASN A 102 -16.41 8.46 20.81
N LYS A 103 -17.41 8.24 21.67
CA LYS A 103 -17.96 9.30 22.52
C LYS A 103 -16.92 9.88 23.48
N GLN A 104 -16.12 9.04 24.15
CA GLN A 104 -15.07 9.50 25.04
C GLN A 104 -14.06 10.42 24.32
N LEU A 105 -13.66 10.06 23.10
CA LEU A 105 -12.73 10.86 22.28
C LEU A 105 -13.36 12.20 21.86
N LEU A 106 -14.63 12.19 21.45
CA LEU A 106 -15.38 13.40 21.10
C LEU A 106 -15.53 14.34 22.30
N ASP A 107 -15.91 13.81 23.47
CA ASP A 107 -16.06 14.57 24.72
C ASP A 107 -14.71 15.16 25.17
N ALA A 108 -13.59 14.52 24.83
CA ALA A 108 -12.22 15.02 25.05
C ALA A 108 -11.75 16.05 24.00
N GLY A 109 -12.57 16.36 22.98
CA GLY A 109 -12.28 17.36 21.96
C GLY A 109 -11.49 16.85 20.75
N ILE A 110 -11.36 15.54 20.56
CA ILE A 110 -10.81 14.95 19.33
C ILE A 110 -11.81 15.14 18.19
N ASP A 111 -11.33 15.50 17.00
CA ASP A 111 -12.22 15.69 15.84
C ASP A 111 -12.94 14.41 15.45
N LYS A 112 -14.11 14.55 14.82
CA LYS A 112 -15.02 13.43 14.51
C LYS A 112 -14.34 12.31 13.72
N LEU A 113 -13.58 12.62 12.67
CA LEU A 113 -13.03 11.59 11.78
C LEU A 113 -11.88 10.85 12.45
N LEU A 114 -11.03 11.57 13.21
CA LEU A 114 -9.98 10.95 14.00
C LEU A 114 -10.55 10.12 15.16
N ALA A 115 -11.61 10.59 15.83
CA ALA A 115 -12.28 9.85 16.89
C ALA A 115 -12.88 8.53 16.36
N GLN A 116 -13.57 8.57 15.21
CA GLN A 116 -14.10 7.39 14.55
C GLN A 116 -13.00 6.41 14.12
N HIS A 117 -11.88 6.92 13.58
CA HIS A 117 -10.73 6.10 13.22
C HIS A 117 -10.16 5.35 14.43
N ILE A 118 -9.89 6.04 15.54
CA ILE A 118 -9.35 5.42 16.74
C ILE A 118 -10.36 4.42 17.33
N ALA A 119 -11.65 4.79 17.41
CA ALA A 119 -12.70 3.91 17.89
C ALA A 119 -12.86 2.64 17.02
N HIS A 120 -12.58 2.72 15.72
CA HIS A 120 -12.52 1.55 14.84
C HIS A 120 -11.34 0.64 15.20
N LEU A 121 -10.14 1.17 15.43
CA LEU A 121 -8.97 0.36 15.81
C LEU A 121 -9.20 -0.41 17.12
N PHE A 122 -10.02 0.15 18.02
CA PHE A 122 -10.31 -0.37 19.35
C PHE A 122 -11.46 -1.38 19.38
N ILE A 123 -12.05 -1.75 18.24
CA ILE A 123 -12.97 -2.90 18.17
C ILE A 123 -12.24 -4.24 18.30
N ARG A 124 -10.90 -4.22 18.32
CA ARG A 124 -10.02 -5.39 18.39
C ARG A 124 -9.55 -5.63 19.81
N ASP A 125 -9.43 -6.90 20.16
CA ASP A 125 -8.76 -7.30 21.39
C ASP A 125 -7.23 -7.16 21.27
N PRO A 126 -6.52 -6.87 22.39
CA PRO A 126 -5.07 -6.95 22.43
C PRO A 126 -4.62 -8.41 22.31
N LEU A 127 -3.70 -8.69 21.37
CA LEU A 127 -3.22 -10.06 21.11
C LEU A 127 -2.06 -10.49 22.00
N SER A 128 -1.28 -9.53 22.50
CA SER A 128 -0.08 -9.81 23.30
C SER A 128 0.11 -8.69 24.31
N LEU A 129 0.06 -9.03 25.60
CA LEU A 129 0.34 -8.11 26.70
C LEU A 129 1.29 -8.81 27.67
N PHE A 130 2.41 -8.17 27.98
CA PHE A 130 3.35 -8.68 28.99
C PHE A 130 2.87 -8.31 30.38
N GLU A 131 3.11 -9.20 31.36
CA GLU A 131 2.64 -9.04 32.74
C GLU A 131 3.17 -7.74 33.36
N GLU A 132 4.42 -7.40 33.06
CA GLU A 132 5.09 -6.18 33.53
C GLU A 132 4.48 -4.90 32.94
N LYS A 133 3.68 -5.01 31.88
CA LYS A 133 3.05 -3.91 31.17
C LYS A 133 1.55 -3.80 31.44
N ILE A 134 1.02 -4.51 32.42
CA ILE A 134 -0.41 -4.42 32.81
C ILE A 134 -0.73 -3.04 33.42
N HIS A 135 0.16 -2.51 34.25
CA HIS A 135 -0.02 -1.22 34.93
C HIS A 135 1.06 -0.25 34.45
N LEU A 136 0.64 0.84 33.82
CA LEU A 136 1.51 1.86 33.23
C LEU A 136 1.14 3.25 33.75
N ASP A 137 2.05 4.19 33.51
CA ASP A 137 1.79 5.62 33.68
C ASP A 137 1.27 6.21 32.37
N ASP A 138 -0.05 6.34 32.23
CA ASP A 138 -0.71 6.84 31.02
C ASP A 138 -0.31 8.28 30.65
N GLU A 139 0.29 9.07 31.56
CA GLU A 139 0.80 10.41 31.24
C GLU A 139 2.13 10.36 30.47
N ASN A 140 2.90 9.28 30.60
CA ASN A 140 4.27 9.18 30.10
C ASN A 140 4.53 7.97 29.20
N GLU A 141 3.65 6.97 29.21
CA GLU A 141 3.74 5.74 28.44
C GLU A 141 2.55 5.61 27.48
N SER A 142 2.80 5.04 26.30
CA SER A 142 1.76 4.82 25.28
C SER A 142 1.61 3.35 24.90
N ASP A 143 2.18 2.42 25.67
CA ASP A 143 2.27 1.00 25.29
C ASP A 143 0.88 0.36 25.18
N HIS A 144 -0.10 0.74 26.01
CA HIS A 144 -1.48 0.23 25.89
C HIS A 144 -2.14 0.68 24.59
N PHE A 145 -1.96 1.95 24.19
CA PHE A 145 -2.40 2.44 22.88
C PHE A 145 -1.66 1.72 21.75
N GLU A 146 -0.33 1.58 21.86
CA GLU A 146 0.49 0.90 20.86
C GLU A 146 0.17 -0.59 20.76
N ASN A 147 -0.35 -1.24 21.81
CA ASN A 147 -0.79 -2.64 21.73
C ASN A 147 -1.87 -2.82 20.67
N LEU A 148 -2.86 -1.91 20.63
CA LEU A 148 -3.92 -1.92 19.63
C LEU A 148 -3.47 -1.31 18.30
N GLN A 149 -2.78 -0.18 18.33
CA GLN A 149 -2.34 0.51 17.12
C GLN A 149 -1.33 -0.30 16.31
N SER A 150 -0.35 -0.93 16.97
CA SER A 150 0.69 -1.70 16.29
C SER A 150 0.17 -3.00 15.69
N THR A 151 -0.96 -3.53 16.20
CA THR A 151 -1.60 -4.77 15.76
C THR A 151 -2.82 -4.56 14.87
N ASN A 152 -3.15 -3.32 14.54
CA ASN A 152 -3.97 -3.01 13.36
C ASN A 152 -3.01 -2.69 12.20
N TRP A 153 -2.87 -3.63 11.27
CA TRP A 153 -1.88 -3.59 10.19
C TRP A 153 -2.53 -3.18 8.86
N GLN A 154 -2.69 -1.88 8.67
CA GLN A 154 -3.35 -1.38 7.46
C GLN A 154 -2.37 -1.08 6.31
N THR A 155 -2.89 -0.78 5.10
CA THR A 155 -2.07 -0.30 3.95
C THR A 155 -1.34 1.01 4.24
N MET A 156 -1.92 1.85 5.10
CA MET A 156 -1.25 3.02 5.68
C MET A 156 -1.47 3.03 7.19
N ARG A 157 -0.55 3.63 7.94
CA ARG A 157 -0.70 3.81 9.38
C ARG A 157 -0.44 5.26 9.78
N PHE A 158 -1.38 5.87 10.47
CA PHE A 158 -1.25 7.19 11.07
C PHE A 158 -0.64 7.06 12.47
N LYS A 159 0.59 7.52 12.66
CA LYS A 159 1.34 7.34 13.90
C LYS A 159 1.38 8.65 14.70
N PRO A 160 0.76 8.70 15.90
CA PRO A 160 0.95 9.82 16.80
C PRO A 160 2.41 9.95 17.24
N PRO A 161 2.82 11.15 17.70
CA PRO A 161 4.11 11.34 18.32
C PRO A 161 4.21 10.48 19.59
N PRO A 162 5.32 9.75 19.82
CA PRO A 162 5.55 9.10 21.10
C PRO A 162 5.64 10.13 22.23
N PRO A 163 5.17 9.81 23.46
CA PRO A 163 5.40 10.67 24.62
C PRO A 163 6.90 10.96 24.79
N ASN A 164 7.22 12.18 25.24
CA ASN A 164 8.60 12.58 25.57
C ASN A 164 9.62 12.41 24.43
N SER A 165 9.19 12.60 23.18
CA SER A 165 10.03 12.48 21.99
C SER A 165 9.91 13.71 21.06
N ASP A 166 11.00 14.04 20.36
CA ASP A 166 11.01 15.07 19.31
C ASP A 166 10.36 14.59 17.98
N ILE A 167 9.91 13.34 17.94
CA ILE A 167 9.28 12.74 16.76
C ILE A 167 7.85 13.28 16.61
N GLY A 168 7.55 13.90 15.47
CA GLY A 168 6.21 14.38 15.14
C GLY A 168 5.23 13.31 14.62
N TRP A 169 4.09 13.77 14.14
CA TRP A 169 3.09 12.96 13.44
C TRP A 169 3.67 12.34 12.16
N ARG A 170 3.42 11.05 11.95
CA ARG A 170 3.94 10.32 10.78
C ARG A 170 2.84 9.52 10.11
N VAL A 171 3.01 9.31 8.81
CA VAL A 171 2.23 8.33 8.04
C VAL A 171 3.20 7.26 7.57
N GLU A 172 2.83 6.00 7.67
CA GLU A 172 3.61 4.87 7.19
C GLU A 172 2.90 4.21 6.01
N PHE A 173 3.57 4.09 4.88
CA PHE A 173 3.12 3.42 3.65
C PHE A 173 3.65 1.98 3.61
N ARG A 174 2.74 1.01 3.53
CA ARG A 174 3.01 -0.41 3.84
C ARG A 174 2.72 -1.45 2.73
N PRO A 175 2.13 -1.13 1.55
CA PRO A 175 1.67 -2.19 0.64
C PRO A 175 2.79 -2.81 -0.21
N MET A 176 3.94 -2.15 -0.38
CA MET A 176 4.96 -2.60 -1.33
C MET A 176 5.59 -3.93 -0.96
N GLU A 177 5.80 -4.77 -1.96
CA GLU A 177 6.61 -5.98 -1.85
C GLU A 177 8.09 -5.59 -1.80
N VAL A 178 8.90 -6.35 -1.08
CA VAL A 178 10.36 -6.17 -1.14
C VAL A 178 10.89 -6.68 -2.48
N GLN A 179 11.89 -6.00 -3.02
CA GLN A 179 12.51 -6.32 -4.30
C GLN A 179 13.85 -7.05 -4.10
N LEU A 180 14.34 -7.68 -5.17
CA LEU A 180 15.54 -8.52 -5.13
C LEU A 180 16.82 -7.74 -4.88
N THR A 181 16.93 -6.51 -5.40
CA THR A 181 18.14 -5.68 -5.30
C THR A 181 17.92 -4.38 -4.52
N ASP A 182 18.99 -3.87 -3.90
CA ASP A 182 18.98 -2.56 -3.25
C ASP A 182 18.63 -1.42 -4.22
N PHE A 183 19.02 -1.56 -5.50
CA PHE A 183 18.68 -0.60 -6.55
C PHE A 183 17.16 -0.49 -6.75
N GLU A 184 16.47 -1.62 -6.89
CA GLU A 184 15.01 -1.64 -7.04
C GLU A 184 14.31 -1.10 -5.80
N ASN A 185 14.71 -1.56 -4.61
CA ASN A 185 14.13 -1.10 -3.35
C ASN A 185 14.31 0.42 -3.21
N SER A 186 15.51 0.95 -3.50
CA SER A 186 15.80 2.39 -3.51
C SER A 186 14.94 3.14 -4.53
N ALA A 187 14.68 2.56 -5.70
CA ALA A 187 13.84 3.18 -6.72
C ALA A 187 12.41 3.41 -6.23
N TYR A 188 11.79 2.40 -5.61
CA TYR A 188 10.45 2.53 -5.03
C TYR A 188 10.43 3.51 -3.85
N VAL A 189 11.43 3.47 -2.97
CA VAL A 189 11.54 4.45 -1.87
C VAL A 189 11.60 5.87 -2.41
N VAL A 190 12.52 6.14 -3.33
CA VAL A 190 12.71 7.48 -3.91
C VAL A 190 11.46 7.93 -4.65
N PHE A 191 10.77 7.04 -5.36
CA PHE A 191 9.51 7.39 -6.01
C PHE A 191 8.44 7.85 -5.02
N ILE A 192 8.25 7.13 -3.91
CA ILE A 192 7.27 7.51 -2.88
C ILE A 192 7.68 8.83 -2.19
N VAL A 193 8.97 9.03 -1.94
CA VAL A 193 9.51 10.29 -1.42
C VAL A 193 9.22 11.46 -2.35
N LEU A 194 9.54 11.34 -3.63
CA LEU A 194 9.30 12.39 -4.61
C LEU A 194 7.80 12.65 -4.79
N LEU A 195 6.99 11.60 -4.88
CA LEU A 195 5.55 11.73 -5.06
C LEU A 195 4.90 12.45 -3.88
N THR A 196 5.34 12.17 -2.65
CA THR A 196 4.87 12.90 -1.46
C THR A 196 5.23 14.39 -1.53
N ARG A 197 6.46 14.71 -1.92
CA ARG A 197 6.89 16.11 -2.08
C ARG A 197 6.09 16.83 -3.14
N VAL A 198 5.79 16.16 -4.25
CA VAL A 198 4.95 16.67 -5.33
C VAL A 198 3.51 16.88 -4.87
N ILE A 199 2.92 15.92 -4.16
CA ILE A 199 1.57 16.05 -3.56
C ILE A 199 1.48 17.33 -2.74
N LEU A 200 2.44 17.54 -1.85
CA LEU A 200 2.46 18.72 -0.97
C LEU A 200 2.73 20.02 -1.73
N SER A 201 3.67 19.99 -2.68
CA SER A 201 4.09 21.20 -3.42
C SER A 201 3.02 21.68 -4.40
N TYR A 202 2.35 20.75 -5.08
CA TYR A 202 1.33 21.06 -6.09
C TYR A 202 -0.09 20.93 -5.55
N LYS A 203 -0.25 20.60 -4.26
CA LYS A 203 -1.54 20.37 -3.60
C LYS A 203 -2.41 19.37 -4.37
N LEU A 204 -1.81 18.26 -4.77
CA LEU A 204 -2.49 17.22 -5.54
C LEU A 204 -3.47 16.44 -4.66
N ASP A 205 -4.61 16.09 -5.23
CA ASP A 205 -5.66 15.31 -4.59
C ASP A 205 -5.84 13.96 -5.30
N PHE A 206 -5.65 12.89 -4.54
CA PHE A 206 -5.77 11.50 -4.99
C PHE A 206 -6.96 10.78 -4.36
N LEU A 207 -7.81 11.49 -3.61
CA LEU A 207 -8.92 10.87 -2.89
C LEU A 207 -9.97 10.31 -3.86
N ILE A 208 -10.36 9.07 -3.60
CA ILE A 208 -11.45 8.33 -4.25
C ILE A 208 -12.24 7.57 -3.18
N PRO A 209 -13.48 7.13 -3.46
CA PRO A 209 -14.27 6.34 -2.49
C PRO A 209 -13.51 5.11 -1.98
N LEU A 210 -13.62 4.80 -0.67
CA LEU A 210 -12.98 3.65 -0.05
C LEU A 210 -13.45 2.32 -0.63
N SER A 211 -14.69 2.22 -1.10
CA SER A 211 -15.16 1.04 -1.83
C SER A 211 -14.33 0.75 -3.08
N LYS A 212 -13.89 1.81 -3.78
CA LYS A 212 -13.04 1.74 -4.98
C LYS A 212 -11.59 1.46 -4.65
N VAL A 213 -11.13 1.97 -3.52
CA VAL A 213 -9.85 1.58 -2.93
C VAL A 213 -9.80 0.08 -2.64
N ASP A 214 -10.84 -0.46 -2.01
CA ASP A 214 -10.91 -1.89 -1.67
C ASP A 214 -10.98 -2.77 -2.92
N GLU A 215 -11.67 -2.30 -3.96
CA GLU A 215 -11.69 -2.94 -5.28
C GLU A 215 -10.30 -2.95 -5.92
N ASN A 216 -9.59 -1.81 -5.92
CA ASN A 216 -8.21 -1.72 -6.38
C ASN A 216 -7.27 -2.68 -5.62
N MET A 217 -7.45 -2.83 -4.31
CA MET A 217 -6.65 -3.76 -3.50
C MET A 217 -6.87 -5.22 -3.88
N LYS A 218 -8.06 -5.60 -4.34
CA LYS A 218 -8.33 -6.95 -4.88
C LYS A 218 -7.64 -7.13 -6.22
N VAL A 219 -7.86 -6.21 -7.16
CA VAL A 219 -7.26 -6.25 -8.50
C VAL A 219 -5.74 -6.28 -8.44
N ALA A 220 -5.12 -5.48 -7.56
CA ALA A 220 -3.66 -5.38 -7.45
C ALA A 220 -2.96 -6.68 -7.00
N GLN A 221 -3.70 -7.67 -6.50
CA GLN A 221 -3.14 -8.97 -6.10
C GLN A 221 -3.18 -10.00 -7.24
N GLU A 222 -4.04 -9.78 -8.25
CA GLU A 222 -4.24 -10.73 -9.33
C GLU A 222 -2.95 -10.95 -10.13
N ARG A 223 -2.81 -12.15 -10.68
CA ARG A 223 -1.67 -12.47 -11.54
C ARG A 223 -1.62 -11.49 -12.73
N ASN A 224 -0.44 -10.92 -12.96
CA ASN A 224 -0.16 -9.96 -14.03
C ASN A 224 -0.95 -8.64 -13.95
N ALA A 225 -1.47 -8.27 -12.77
CA ALA A 225 -2.27 -7.06 -12.58
C ALA A 225 -1.58 -5.75 -13.00
N VAL A 226 -0.25 -5.70 -12.98
CA VAL A 226 0.50 -4.52 -13.48
C VAL A 226 0.27 -4.26 -14.97
N GLN A 227 0.07 -5.32 -15.78
CA GLN A 227 -0.11 -5.23 -17.23
C GLN A 227 -1.59 -5.26 -17.63
N GLU A 228 -2.38 -6.07 -16.92
CA GLU A 228 -3.76 -6.40 -17.32
C GLU A 228 -4.82 -5.73 -16.42
N GLY A 229 -4.43 -5.34 -15.20
CA GLY A 229 -5.33 -4.75 -14.22
C GLY A 229 -5.73 -3.33 -14.55
N MET A 230 -6.97 -3.01 -14.22
CA MET A 230 -7.55 -1.66 -14.34
C MET A 230 -7.90 -1.15 -12.95
N PHE A 231 -7.47 0.07 -12.63
CA PHE A 231 -7.55 0.63 -11.29
C PHE A 231 -8.35 1.92 -11.31
N TYR A 232 -9.26 2.07 -10.35
CA TYR A 232 -9.95 3.34 -10.13
C TYR A 232 -8.94 4.40 -9.74
N PHE A 233 -8.93 5.48 -10.49
CA PHE A 233 -8.00 6.59 -10.29
C PHE A 233 -8.66 7.92 -10.63
N ARG A 234 -8.27 8.98 -9.92
CA ARG A 234 -8.86 10.31 -10.08
C ARG A 234 -8.49 10.90 -11.44
N LYS A 235 -9.47 11.45 -12.17
CA LYS A 235 -9.25 12.05 -13.50
C LYS A 235 -8.41 13.32 -13.41
N ASP A 236 -8.82 14.22 -12.52
CA ASP A 236 -8.19 15.52 -12.31
C ASP A 236 -7.69 15.61 -10.87
N ILE A 237 -6.37 15.47 -10.72
CA ILE A 237 -5.69 15.50 -9.42
C ILE A 237 -5.37 16.93 -8.96
N TYR A 238 -5.61 17.96 -9.78
CA TYR A 238 -5.35 19.36 -9.42
C TYR A 238 -6.60 20.05 -8.85
N LYS A 239 -7.80 19.49 -9.12
CA LYS A 239 -9.08 19.98 -8.59
C LYS A 239 -9.45 19.25 -7.30
N GLY A 240 -8.71 19.51 -6.22
CA GLY A 240 -8.99 18.96 -4.90
C GLY A 240 -9.62 19.94 -3.93
N CYS A 241 -10.26 19.41 -2.89
CA CYS A 241 -10.76 20.19 -1.75
C CYS A 241 -9.60 20.92 -1.06
N ASN A 242 -9.77 22.20 -0.78
CA ASN A 242 -8.72 23.08 -0.28
C ASN A 242 -9.05 23.39 1.20
N PRO A 243 -8.44 22.70 2.18
CA PRO A 243 -8.92 22.69 3.56
C PRO A 243 -8.90 24.08 4.24
N VAL A 244 -8.14 25.04 3.71
CA VAL A 244 -8.08 26.44 4.20
C VAL A 244 -9.24 27.30 3.67
N LEU A 245 -9.82 26.96 2.52
CA LEU A 245 -10.93 27.71 1.91
C LEU A 245 -12.28 27.04 2.21
N ASP A 246 -12.32 25.71 2.26
CA ASP A 246 -13.55 24.92 2.41
C ASP A 246 -13.99 24.74 3.87
N SER A 247 -13.21 25.20 4.86
CA SER A 247 -13.59 25.16 6.28
C SER A 247 -14.69 26.16 6.66
N SER A 248 -15.19 26.96 5.71
CA SER A 248 -16.05 28.13 5.98
C SER A 248 -17.46 28.04 5.38
N SER A 249 -17.79 27.02 4.60
CA SER A 249 -19.10 26.91 3.92
C SER A 249 -19.98 25.83 4.53
N ALA A 250 -20.50 26.11 5.73
CA ALA A 250 -21.74 25.51 6.16
C ALA A 250 -22.87 25.98 5.22
N ALA A 251 -23.55 25.01 4.59
CA ALA A 251 -24.79 25.13 3.83
C ALA A 251 -24.74 25.98 2.54
N GLN A 252 -24.64 25.30 1.39
CA GLN A 252 -25.49 25.63 0.23
C GLN A 252 -25.81 24.37 -0.59
N ASN A 253 -27.10 24.05 -0.54
CA ASN A 253 -27.95 23.25 -1.44
C ASN A 253 -27.29 22.52 -2.61
N GLY A 254 -27.53 21.21 -2.65
CA GLY A 254 -27.04 20.32 -3.68
C GLY A 254 -27.65 20.50 -5.06
N LEU A 255 -26.87 20.05 -6.04
CA LEU A 255 -27.26 19.33 -7.26
C LEU A 255 -25.97 19.20 -8.08
N ASP A 256 -25.08 18.28 -7.71
CA ASP A 256 -24.10 17.76 -8.67
C ASP A 256 -24.30 16.25 -8.77
N SER A 257 -25.17 15.90 -9.71
CA SER A 257 -25.28 14.58 -10.31
C SER A 257 -24.02 14.26 -11.14
N GLU A 258 -22.84 14.24 -10.52
CA GLU A 258 -21.56 13.90 -11.17
C GLU A 258 -20.67 12.94 -10.35
N GLY A 259 -21.24 12.19 -9.41
CA GLY A 259 -20.48 11.22 -8.59
C GLY A 259 -19.69 10.17 -9.39
N ASP A 260 -20.15 9.83 -10.60
CA ASP A 260 -19.48 8.90 -11.53
C ASP A 260 -18.38 9.57 -12.40
N ASN A 261 -18.20 10.90 -12.31
CA ASN A 261 -17.34 11.63 -13.23
C ASN A 261 -15.96 12.03 -12.65
N GLU A 262 -15.71 11.88 -11.34
CA GLU A 262 -14.44 12.30 -10.70
C GLU A 262 -13.27 11.30 -10.91
N TYR A 263 -13.56 10.02 -11.11
CA TYR A 263 -12.56 8.94 -11.24
C TYR A 263 -12.90 8.01 -12.41
N ILE A 264 -11.88 7.33 -12.95
CA ILE A 264 -11.99 6.32 -14.02
C ILE A 264 -11.08 5.14 -13.75
N LEU A 265 -11.39 4.02 -14.41
CA LEU A 265 -10.47 2.91 -14.54
C LEU A 265 -9.30 3.28 -15.48
N MET A 266 -8.07 3.14 -14.98
CA MET A 266 -6.84 3.33 -15.74
C MET A 266 -5.90 2.14 -15.53
N SER A 267 -5.11 1.79 -16.54
CA SER A 267 -4.00 0.85 -16.37
C SER A 267 -2.88 1.47 -15.56
N ILE A 268 -2.02 0.65 -14.95
CA ILE A 268 -0.81 1.15 -14.25
C ILE A 268 0.08 1.95 -15.21
N ASP A 269 0.23 1.51 -16.46
CA ASP A 269 0.96 2.28 -17.49
C ASP A 269 0.39 3.68 -17.67
N THR A 270 -0.95 3.80 -17.78
CA THR A 270 -1.61 5.10 -17.93
C THR A 270 -1.38 5.99 -16.70
N ILE A 271 -1.46 5.43 -15.49
CA ILE A 271 -1.28 6.19 -14.26
C ILE A 271 0.18 6.64 -14.10
N ILE A 272 1.15 5.77 -14.37
CA ILE A 272 2.57 6.05 -14.16
C ILE A 272 3.14 6.90 -15.30
N ASN A 273 2.90 6.51 -16.55
CA ASN A 273 3.53 7.11 -17.72
C ASN A 273 2.66 8.15 -18.42
N GLY A 274 1.35 8.17 -18.15
CA GLY A 274 0.39 9.06 -18.78
C GLY A 274 -0.17 8.48 -20.08
N LYS A 275 -1.28 9.06 -20.52
CA LYS A 275 -1.90 8.80 -21.81
C LYS A 275 -2.60 10.07 -22.29
N GLU A 276 -2.26 10.51 -23.49
CA GLU A 276 -2.79 11.74 -24.08
C GLU A 276 -4.32 11.75 -24.06
N GLY A 277 -4.91 12.87 -23.64
CA GLY A 277 -6.35 13.04 -23.48
C GLY A 277 -6.98 12.27 -22.30
N VAL A 278 -6.21 11.51 -21.53
CA VAL A 278 -6.71 10.72 -20.38
C VAL A 278 -6.11 11.18 -19.07
N PHE A 279 -4.78 11.12 -18.92
CA PHE A 279 -4.08 11.49 -17.69
C PHE A 279 -2.63 11.88 -17.97
N GLN A 280 -2.10 12.85 -17.23
CA GLN A 280 -0.74 13.37 -17.43
C GLN A 280 0.34 12.33 -17.12
N GLY A 281 0.09 11.43 -16.17
CA GLY A 281 1.07 10.45 -15.68
C GLY A 281 1.88 10.97 -14.50
N LEU A 282 2.12 10.12 -13.50
CA LEU A 282 2.89 10.47 -12.31
C LEU A 282 4.36 10.77 -12.63
N ILE A 283 5.00 10.01 -13.53
CA ILE A 283 6.40 10.23 -13.92
C ILE A 283 6.58 11.57 -14.63
N PRO A 284 5.75 11.96 -15.62
CA PRO A 284 5.78 13.32 -16.17
C PRO A 284 5.66 14.43 -15.12
N ILE A 285 4.75 14.29 -14.14
CA ILE A 285 4.59 15.28 -13.06
C ILE A 285 5.85 15.35 -12.19
N LEU A 286 6.41 14.21 -11.80
CA LEU A 286 7.65 14.13 -11.02
C LEU A 286 8.83 14.79 -11.75
N ASN A 287 8.95 14.57 -13.07
CA ASN A 287 10.00 15.20 -13.87
C ASN A 287 9.85 16.73 -13.91
N CYS A 288 8.62 17.24 -14.07
CA CYS A 288 8.35 18.68 -14.01
C CYS A 288 8.71 19.28 -12.64
N TYR A 289 8.46 18.57 -11.54
CA TYR A 289 8.89 18.99 -10.21
C TYR A 289 10.42 19.03 -10.08
N LEU A 290 11.11 18.00 -10.55
CA LEU A 290 12.58 17.92 -10.51
C LEU A 290 13.27 18.99 -11.37
N GLU A 291 12.62 19.50 -12.42
CA GLU A 291 13.16 20.61 -13.23
C GLU A 291 13.29 21.91 -12.44
N ASN A 292 12.42 22.10 -11.44
CA ASN A 292 12.40 23.30 -10.58
C ASN A 292 13.23 23.13 -9.29
N MET A 293 13.83 21.96 -9.07
CA MET A 293 14.66 21.70 -7.90
C MET A 293 16.15 21.88 -8.23
N GLU A 294 16.87 22.56 -7.34
CA GLU A 294 18.33 22.57 -7.36
C GLU A 294 18.86 21.23 -6.84
N VAL A 295 19.15 20.32 -7.77
CA VAL A 295 19.75 19.01 -7.50
C VAL A 295 21.01 18.87 -8.34
N ASP A 296 22.09 18.36 -7.75
CA ASP A 296 23.33 18.11 -8.49
C ASP A 296 23.12 17.07 -9.61
N VAL A 297 24.01 17.10 -10.60
CA VAL A 297 23.87 16.30 -11.83
C VAL A 297 23.89 14.80 -11.54
N ASP A 298 24.71 14.34 -10.60
CA ASP A 298 24.89 12.93 -10.29
C ASP A 298 23.66 12.37 -9.56
N THR A 299 23.15 13.12 -8.58
CA THR A 299 21.89 12.80 -7.89
C THR A 299 20.72 12.80 -8.88
N ARG A 300 20.63 13.80 -9.78
CA ARG A 300 19.57 13.86 -10.80
C ARG A 300 19.64 12.66 -11.74
N CYS A 301 20.83 12.27 -12.19
CA CYS A 301 21.03 11.08 -13.02
C CYS A 301 20.59 9.79 -12.30
N THR A 302 20.89 9.68 -11.00
CA THR A 302 20.48 8.53 -10.18
C THR A 302 18.96 8.46 -10.04
N ILE A 303 18.31 9.57 -9.72
CA ILE A 303 16.84 9.67 -9.66
C ILE A 303 16.21 9.28 -11.00
N LEU A 304 16.73 9.78 -12.12
CA LEU A 304 16.20 9.45 -13.44
C LEU A 304 16.33 7.95 -13.77
N ASN A 305 17.38 7.28 -13.31
CA ASN A 305 17.50 5.82 -13.46
C ASN A 305 16.46 5.07 -12.63
N TYR A 306 16.17 5.52 -11.41
CA TYR A 306 15.09 4.96 -10.59
C TYR A 306 13.72 5.15 -11.25
N LEU A 307 13.41 6.37 -11.71
CA LEU A 307 12.17 6.66 -12.41
C LEU A 307 12.04 5.86 -13.72
N LYS A 308 13.16 5.63 -14.42
CA LYS A 308 13.20 4.79 -15.63
C LYS A 308 12.83 3.34 -15.34
N LEU A 309 13.28 2.75 -14.22
CA LEU A 309 12.88 1.41 -13.82
C LEU A 309 11.36 1.31 -13.67
N ILE A 310 10.77 2.24 -12.90
CA ILE A 310 9.34 2.28 -12.59
C ILE A 310 8.51 2.48 -13.85
N LYS A 311 8.91 3.43 -14.71
CA LYS A 311 8.30 3.67 -16.03
C LYS A 311 8.24 2.40 -16.87
N ARG A 312 9.36 1.68 -16.99
CA ARG A 312 9.47 0.49 -17.85
C ARG A 312 8.75 -0.72 -17.28
N ARG A 313 8.63 -0.84 -15.95
CA ARG A 313 7.78 -1.85 -15.32
C ARG A 313 6.31 -1.57 -15.54
N ALA A 314 5.90 -0.31 -15.36
CA ALA A 314 4.51 0.09 -15.57
C ALA A 314 4.04 -0.15 -17.01
N SER A 315 4.90 0.08 -18.01
CA SER A 315 4.60 -0.19 -19.43
C SER A 315 4.73 -1.67 -19.81
N GLY A 316 5.21 -2.53 -18.92
CA GLY A 316 5.47 -3.93 -19.19
C GLY A 316 6.72 -4.21 -20.04
N GLU A 317 7.56 -3.20 -20.30
CA GLU A 317 8.86 -3.38 -20.97
C GLU A 317 9.85 -4.16 -20.08
N LEU A 318 9.78 -3.95 -18.77
CA LEU A 318 10.46 -4.76 -17.76
C LEU A 318 9.45 -5.58 -16.96
N MET A 319 9.86 -6.77 -16.54
CA MET A 319 9.05 -7.65 -15.72
C MET A 319 9.03 -7.17 -14.26
N THR A 320 7.94 -7.46 -13.56
CA THR A 320 7.95 -7.53 -12.10
C THR A 320 8.74 -8.77 -11.66
N ILE A 321 9.20 -8.79 -10.41
CA ILE A 321 9.85 -9.96 -9.83
C ILE A 321 8.92 -11.19 -9.90
N ALA A 322 7.63 -11.02 -9.60
CA ALA A 322 6.65 -12.10 -9.69
C ALA A 322 6.57 -12.70 -11.10
N LYS A 323 6.46 -11.86 -12.14
CA LYS A 323 6.40 -12.33 -13.53
C LYS A 323 7.70 -13.04 -13.93
N TRP A 324 8.85 -12.48 -13.59
CA TRP A 324 10.15 -13.10 -13.87
C TRP A 324 10.30 -14.47 -13.19
N MET A 325 9.93 -14.58 -11.90
CA MET A 325 9.96 -15.83 -11.16
C MET A 325 9.05 -16.89 -11.81
N ARG A 326 7.85 -16.50 -12.26
CA ARG A 326 6.93 -17.40 -12.99
C ARG A 326 7.55 -17.88 -14.29
N GLU A 327 8.12 -17.00 -15.10
CA GLU A 327 8.79 -17.39 -16.34
C GLU A 327 10.00 -18.29 -16.10
N PHE A 328 10.74 -18.07 -15.02
CA PHE A 328 11.84 -18.95 -14.62
C PHE A 328 11.34 -20.36 -14.32
N VAL A 329 10.27 -20.50 -13.52
CA VAL A 329 9.69 -21.80 -13.17
C VAL A 329 9.08 -22.48 -14.41
N ASP A 330 8.34 -21.75 -15.23
CA ASP A 330 7.70 -22.26 -16.44
C ASP A 330 8.70 -22.87 -17.43
N LYS A 331 9.86 -22.21 -17.59
CA LYS A 331 10.96 -22.66 -18.47
C LYS A 331 11.88 -23.69 -17.82
N HIS A 332 11.69 -24.03 -16.54
CA HIS A 332 12.57 -24.94 -15.83
C HIS A 332 12.40 -26.38 -16.33
N THR A 333 13.51 -27.07 -16.63
CA THR A 333 13.50 -28.42 -17.24
C THR A 333 12.75 -29.50 -16.44
N GLN A 334 12.66 -29.34 -15.12
CA GLN A 334 11.92 -30.25 -14.23
C GLN A 334 10.46 -29.85 -13.99
N TYR A 335 10.02 -28.68 -14.46
CA TYR A 335 8.66 -28.25 -14.26
C TYR A 335 7.71 -29.04 -15.17
N LYS A 336 6.68 -29.65 -14.57
CA LYS A 336 5.78 -30.58 -15.26
C LYS A 336 4.47 -29.94 -15.69
N GLN A 337 4.37 -28.61 -15.66
CA GLN A 337 3.15 -27.87 -15.94
C GLN A 337 1.98 -28.27 -14.99
N ASP A 338 2.33 -28.68 -13.77
CA ASP A 338 1.41 -29.16 -12.74
C ASP A 338 1.28 -28.17 -11.56
N SER A 339 1.83 -26.96 -11.71
CA SER A 339 1.92 -25.94 -10.65
C SER A 339 2.75 -26.33 -9.44
N VAL A 340 3.49 -27.44 -9.47
CA VAL A 340 4.34 -27.89 -8.36
C VAL A 340 5.76 -27.36 -8.51
N ILE A 341 6.25 -26.73 -7.44
CA ILE A 341 7.64 -26.27 -7.31
C ILE A 341 8.37 -27.26 -6.42
N THR A 342 9.17 -28.13 -7.04
CA THR A 342 10.00 -29.10 -6.32
C THR A 342 11.19 -28.42 -5.66
N ASP A 343 11.83 -29.10 -4.70
CA ASP A 343 13.04 -28.61 -4.02
C ASP A 343 14.14 -28.19 -5.00
N LYS A 344 14.27 -28.91 -6.12
CA LYS A 344 15.26 -28.59 -7.16
C LYS A 344 14.91 -27.29 -7.89
N ILE A 345 13.65 -27.10 -8.30
CA ILE A 345 13.19 -25.85 -8.93
C ILE A 345 13.40 -24.68 -7.96
N ASN A 346 13.01 -24.85 -6.69
CA ASN A 346 13.18 -23.84 -5.65
C ASN A 346 14.66 -23.49 -5.43
N TYR A 347 15.53 -24.50 -5.32
CA TYR A 347 16.97 -24.30 -5.17
C TYR A 347 17.56 -23.51 -6.34
N ASP A 348 17.25 -23.90 -7.58
CA ASP A 348 17.78 -23.23 -8.77
C ASP A 348 17.28 -21.79 -8.88
N LEU A 349 16.01 -21.54 -8.53
CA LEU A 349 15.45 -20.19 -8.47
C LEU A 349 16.17 -19.32 -7.42
N LEU A 350 16.34 -19.82 -6.19
CA LEU A 350 16.99 -19.06 -5.12
C LEU A 350 18.47 -18.79 -5.42
N ARG A 351 19.18 -19.75 -6.05
CA ARG A 351 20.55 -19.53 -6.54
C ARG A 351 20.61 -18.46 -7.63
N LYS A 352 19.61 -18.41 -8.51
CA LYS A 352 19.49 -17.37 -9.52
C LYS A 352 19.27 -15.99 -8.88
N CYS A 353 18.36 -15.91 -7.91
CA CYS A 353 18.12 -14.70 -7.12
C CYS A 353 19.40 -14.21 -6.42
N ASP A 354 20.13 -15.11 -5.74
CA ASP A 354 21.40 -14.79 -5.07
C ASP A 354 22.42 -14.18 -6.03
N SER A 355 22.63 -14.83 -7.19
CA SER A 355 23.59 -14.37 -8.21
C SER A 355 23.23 -13.00 -8.80
N ILE A 356 21.93 -12.76 -9.04
CA ILE A 356 21.42 -11.46 -9.51
C ILE A 356 21.60 -10.40 -8.42
N SER A 357 21.25 -10.70 -7.17
CA SER A 357 21.33 -9.75 -6.05
C SER A 357 22.77 -9.26 -5.77
N LYS A 358 23.77 -10.13 -6.03
CA LYS A 358 25.19 -9.81 -5.91
C LYS A 358 25.79 -9.13 -7.15
N GLY A 359 25.01 -9.01 -8.24
CA GLY A 359 25.48 -8.49 -9.52
C GLY A 359 26.43 -9.44 -10.27
N GLU A 360 26.50 -10.71 -9.87
CA GLU A 360 27.30 -11.75 -10.54
C GLU A 360 26.66 -12.17 -11.87
N GLU A 361 25.32 -12.08 -11.95
CA GLU A 361 24.56 -12.37 -13.16
C GLU A 361 23.65 -11.18 -13.55
N ARG A 362 23.63 -10.88 -14.85
CA ARG A 362 22.74 -9.85 -15.40
C ARG A 362 21.36 -10.43 -15.67
N CYS A 363 20.33 -9.61 -15.46
CA CYS A 363 18.95 -9.94 -15.84
C CYS A 363 18.31 -8.77 -16.59
N PRO A 364 18.49 -8.69 -17.93
CA PRO A 364 17.91 -7.64 -18.75
C PRO A 364 16.37 -7.59 -18.67
N GLU A 365 15.70 -8.68 -18.36
CA GLU A 365 14.25 -8.74 -18.18
C GLU A 365 13.77 -7.94 -16.96
N LEU A 366 14.60 -7.83 -15.91
CA LEU A 366 14.30 -7.10 -14.69
C LEU A 366 14.83 -5.67 -14.67
N PHE A 367 15.99 -5.43 -15.31
CA PHE A 367 16.73 -4.16 -15.21
C PHE A 367 16.93 -3.46 -16.58
N GLY A 368 16.77 -4.20 -17.68
CA GLY A 368 17.19 -3.82 -19.02
C GLY A 368 18.69 -3.89 -19.21
N ASP A 369 19.12 -3.66 -20.44
CA ASP A 369 20.54 -3.56 -20.74
C ASP A 369 21.11 -2.22 -20.25
N PRO A 370 22.28 -2.22 -19.60
CA PRO A 370 22.99 -0.98 -19.35
C PRO A 370 23.30 -0.33 -20.70
N VAL A 371 22.85 0.92 -20.88
CA VAL A 371 23.27 1.71 -22.04
C VAL A 371 24.77 1.86 -21.89
N ASN A 372 25.56 1.24 -22.77
CA ASN A 372 27.00 1.45 -22.85
C ASN A 372 27.24 2.95 -22.96
N ARG A 373 27.63 3.60 -21.86
CA ARG A 373 28.34 4.87 -21.95
C ARG A 373 29.68 4.49 -22.55
N GLY A 374 29.81 4.69 -23.87
CA GLY A 374 31.07 4.51 -24.58
C GLY A 374 32.18 5.19 -23.77
N LYS A 375 33.26 4.44 -23.52
CA LYS A 375 34.46 4.95 -22.87
C LYS A 375 35.01 6.16 -23.60
#